data_AF-A0A934FHF3-F1
#
_entry.id   AF-A0A934FHF3-F1
#
_cell.length_a   1.000
_cell.length_b   1.000
_cell.length_c   1.000
_cell.angle_alpha   90.00
_cell.angle_beta   90.00
_cell.angle_gamma   90.00
#
_symmetry.space_group_name_H-M   'P 1'
#
loop_
_entity.id
_entity.type
_entity.pdbx_description
1 polymer ?
#
loop_
_entity_poly.entity_id
_entity_poly.type
_entity_poly.pdbx_seq_one_letter_code
_entity_poly.pdbx_strand_id
1 'polypeptide(L)'
;MNTKAPLAILLAFAMSVSLARSQEVFREVTYSYGAPPTTHFAELDPDTKRVFTGEHIGMATMKRHVPKPVTLDLAGATHAELSAEYWGGHIGTGGQRFRVNDHGWIDLPTLSGTPTEPQRFHRVLLGNNAAPVPLAQLVKGENVFRFTAGKQVAFNNDWGF
;
A
#
# COMPACT_ATOMS: atom_id res chain seq x y z
N MET A 1 72.74 26.88 -17.30
CA MET A 1 71.46 26.50 -17.96
C MET A 1 70.68 25.63 -16.99
N ASN A 2 69.65 26.17 -16.34
CA ASN A 2 68.67 25.37 -15.59
C ASN A 2 67.41 26.22 -15.34
N THR A 3 66.46 26.18 -16.28
CA THR A 3 65.19 26.90 -16.20
C THR A 3 64.13 25.93 -15.66
N LYS A 4 63.81 26.05 -14.37
CA LYS A 4 62.67 25.36 -13.76
C LYS A 4 61.38 26.06 -14.19
N ALA A 5 60.51 25.36 -14.90
CA ALA A 5 59.15 25.82 -15.18
C ALA A 5 58.25 25.61 -13.95
N PRO A 6 57.31 26.52 -13.64
CA PRO A 6 56.37 26.33 -12.55
C PRO A 6 55.25 25.37 -12.96
N LEU A 7 55.01 24.36 -12.12
CA LEU A 7 53.90 23.42 -12.23
C LEU A 7 52.61 24.13 -11.81
N ALA A 8 51.77 24.51 -12.76
CA ALA A 8 50.44 25.03 -12.49
C ALA A 8 49.50 23.86 -12.15
N ILE A 9 49.13 23.72 -10.88
CA ILE A 9 48.10 22.77 -10.44
C ILE A 9 46.73 23.42 -10.72
N LEU A 10 46.06 22.94 -11.75
CA LEU A 10 44.69 23.32 -12.06
C LEU A 10 43.75 22.52 -11.14
N LEU A 11 43.27 23.14 -10.06
CA LEU A 11 42.21 22.55 -9.23
C LEU A 11 40.88 22.72 -9.96
N ALA A 12 40.45 21.69 -10.68
CA ALA A 12 39.10 21.63 -11.23
C ALA A 12 38.11 21.33 -10.09
N PHE A 13 37.42 22.35 -9.60
CA PHE A 13 36.22 22.16 -8.78
C PHE A 13 35.12 21.63 -9.69
N ALA A 14 34.92 20.31 -9.67
CA ALA A 14 33.67 19.73 -10.15
C ALA A 14 32.56 20.16 -9.17
N MET A 15 31.87 21.25 -9.48
CA MET A 15 30.61 21.55 -8.83
C MET A 15 29.61 20.47 -9.26
N SER A 16 29.43 19.46 -8.40
CA SER A 16 28.29 18.58 -8.49
C SER A 16 27.06 19.44 -8.22
N VAL A 17 26.41 19.91 -9.28
CA VAL A 17 25.07 20.47 -9.18
C VAL A 17 24.19 19.33 -8.71
N SER A 18 23.89 19.32 -7.41
CA SER A 18 22.82 18.50 -6.83
C SER A 18 21.52 19.00 -7.44
N LEU A 19 21.15 18.48 -8.61
CA LEU A 19 19.82 18.64 -9.18
C LEU A 19 18.80 18.29 -8.09
N ALA A 20 17.80 19.16 -7.94
CA ALA A 20 16.83 19.14 -6.85
C ALA A 20 16.38 17.73 -6.48
N ARG A 21 16.45 17.39 -5.18
CA ARG A 21 15.93 16.13 -4.65
C ARG A 21 14.46 16.01 -5.08
N SER A 22 14.15 14.88 -5.71
CA SER A 22 12.80 14.47 -6.09
C SER A 22 11.82 14.81 -4.95
N GLN A 23 10.79 15.59 -5.25
CA GLN A 23 9.72 15.89 -4.30
C GLN A 23 8.96 14.59 -4.03
N GLU A 24 9.11 14.03 -2.83
CA GLU A 24 8.25 12.93 -2.39
C GLU A 24 6.80 13.40 -2.40
N VAL A 25 5.98 12.84 -3.28
CA VAL A 25 4.54 13.10 -3.32
C VAL A 25 3.87 12.11 -2.38
N PHE A 26 3.73 12.50 -1.11
CA PHE A 26 2.88 11.77 -0.18
C PHE A 26 1.40 12.07 -0.48
N ARG A 27 0.61 11.02 -0.73
CA ARG A 27 -0.84 11.09 -0.88
C ARG A 27 -1.46 10.17 0.16
N GLU A 28 -2.05 10.78 1.19
CA GLU A 28 -2.93 10.06 2.09
C GLU A 28 -4.32 9.92 1.46
N VAL A 29 -4.85 8.71 1.45
CA VAL A 29 -6.24 8.45 1.09
C VAL A 29 -6.93 7.93 2.33
N THR A 30 -7.48 8.85 3.13
CA THR A 30 -8.14 8.50 4.39
C THR A 30 -9.60 8.11 4.13
N TYR A 31 -10.05 7.08 4.83
CA TYR A 31 -11.45 6.71 4.94
C TYR A 31 -12.03 7.35 6.21
N SER A 32 -13.12 8.11 6.08
CA SER A 32 -13.81 8.70 7.23
C SER A 32 -14.94 7.79 7.70
N TYR A 33 -14.87 7.35 8.95
CA TYR A 33 -15.96 6.61 9.60
C TYR A 33 -17.25 7.44 9.61
N GLY A 34 -18.37 6.86 9.15
CA GLY A 34 -19.66 7.55 9.03
C GLY A 34 -19.94 8.15 7.65
N ALA A 35 -19.01 8.04 6.70
CA ALA A 35 -19.30 8.34 5.31
C ALA A 35 -20.36 7.37 4.73
N PRO A 36 -21.10 7.75 3.67
CA PRO A 36 -22.10 6.86 3.08
C PRO A 36 -21.46 5.53 2.63
N PRO A 37 -22.13 4.36 2.73
CA PRO A 37 -21.55 3.07 2.33
C PRO A 37 -21.01 3.01 0.89
N THR A 38 -21.55 3.85 0.00
CA THR A 38 -21.06 4.05 -1.39
C THR A 38 -19.66 4.66 -1.48
N THR A 39 -19.14 5.17 -0.37
CA THR A 39 -17.81 5.76 -0.27
C THR A 39 -16.76 4.79 0.29
N HIS A 40 -17.20 3.60 0.74
CA HIS A 40 -16.38 2.57 1.34
C HIS A 40 -15.77 1.70 0.24
N PHE A 41 -14.50 1.34 0.40
CA PHE A 41 -13.95 0.19 -0.31
C PHE A 41 -14.39 -1.06 0.45
N ALA A 42 -15.27 -1.85 -0.16
CA ALA A 42 -15.59 -3.18 0.32
C ALA A 42 -15.40 -4.11 -0.87
N GLU A 43 -14.45 -5.03 -0.79
CA GLU A 43 -14.39 -6.18 -1.69
C GLU A 43 -14.71 -7.39 -0.81
N LEU A 44 -15.61 -8.25 -1.27
CA LEU A 44 -15.77 -9.56 -0.65
C LEU A 44 -14.50 -10.33 -1.01
N ASP A 45 -13.86 -10.93 -0.02
CA ASP A 45 -12.78 -11.88 -0.20
C ASP A 45 -13.20 -12.85 -1.31
N PRO A 46 -12.55 -12.80 -2.49
CA PRO A 46 -12.95 -13.62 -3.63
C PRO A 46 -12.79 -15.12 -3.32
N ASP A 47 -12.03 -15.46 -2.28
CA ASP A 47 -11.82 -16.83 -1.83
C ASP A 47 -12.80 -17.26 -0.70
N THR A 48 -13.71 -16.37 -0.27
CA THR A 48 -14.70 -16.71 0.76
C THR A 48 -15.67 -17.78 0.26
N LYS A 49 -15.83 -18.84 1.05
CA LYS A 49 -16.81 -19.91 0.80
C LYS A 49 -18.08 -19.76 1.64
N ARG A 50 -18.17 -18.67 2.40
CA ARG A 50 -19.27 -18.44 3.33
C ARG A 50 -20.56 -18.16 2.55
N VAL A 51 -21.59 -18.96 2.83
CA VAL A 51 -22.94 -18.64 2.39
C VAL A 51 -23.54 -17.68 3.41
N PHE A 52 -23.81 -16.44 3.00
CA PHE A 52 -24.42 -15.45 3.86
C PHE A 52 -25.94 -15.68 3.93
N THR A 53 -26.47 -15.84 5.14
CA THR A 53 -27.91 -16.04 5.42
C THR A 53 -28.41 -15.06 6.48
N GLY A 54 -29.73 -14.89 6.56
CA GLY A 54 -30.36 -14.04 7.59
C GLY A 54 -29.97 -12.56 7.47
N GLU A 55 -29.76 -11.91 8.62
CA GLU A 55 -29.48 -10.46 8.72
C GLU A 55 -28.23 -10.00 7.95
N HIS A 56 -27.30 -10.92 7.66
CA HIS A 56 -26.04 -10.60 6.98
C HIS A 56 -26.16 -10.63 5.45
N ILE A 57 -27.26 -11.16 4.90
CA ILE A 57 -27.42 -11.29 3.45
C ILE A 57 -27.40 -9.91 2.77
N GLY A 58 -28.02 -8.90 3.39
CA GLY A 58 -28.05 -7.54 2.86
C GLY A 58 -26.66 -6.96 2.65
N MET A 59 -25.75 -7.12 3.62
CA MET A 59 -24.36 -6.63 3.51
C MET A 59 -23.52 -7.46 2.53
N ALA A 60 -23.82 -8.75 2.40
CA ALA A 60 -23.13 -9.63 1.46
C ALA A 60 -23.53 -9.36 0.00
N THR A 61 -24.80 -9.03 -0.24
CA THR A 61 -25.34 -8.77 -1.58
C THR A 61 -25.36 -7.29 -1.95
N MET A 62 -24.94 -6.40 -1.04
CA MET A 62 -24.76 -4.99 -1.35
C MET A 62 -23.85 -4.89 -2.58
N LYS A 63 -24.25 -4.03 -3.52
CA LYS A 63 -23.45 -3.74 -4.71
C LYS A 63 -22.14 -3.09 -4.23
N ARG A 64 -21.12 -3.92 -4.02
CA ARG A 64 -19.78 -3.56 -3.58
C ARG A 64 -19.06 -2.91 -4.76
N HIS A 65 -19.49 -1.69 -5.09
CA HIS A 65 -18.92 -0.85 -6.13
C HIS A 65 -18.72 0.50 -5.48
N VAL A 66 -17.56 1.13 -5.56
CA VAL A 66 -16.79 1.41 -6.78
C VAL A 66 -15.32 1.43 -6.35
N PRO A 67 -14.40 0.72 -7.03
CA PRO A 67 -12.99 1.02 -6.82
C PRO A 67 -12.82 2.52 -7.08
N LYS A 68 -12.54 3.33 -6.05
CA LYS A 68 -12.27 4.74 -6.29
C LYS A 68 -10.90 4.82 -6.94
N PRO A 69 -10.81 5.28 -8.19
CA PRO A 69 -9.52 5.48 -8.79
C PRO A 69 -8.77 6.55 -8.01
N VAL A 70 -7.50 6.29 -7.75
CA VAL A 70 -6.55 7.27 -7.23
C VAL A 70 -5.88 7.91 -8.44
N THR A 71 -6.08 9.21 -8.62
CA THR A 71 -5.44 9.96 -9.71
C THR A 71 -4.00 10.31 -9.31
N LEU A 72 -3.03 9.74 -10.02
CA LEU A 72 -1.61 9.90 -9.78
C LEU A 72 -0.94 10.70 -10.91
N ASP A 73 -0.04 11.59 -10.52
CA ASP A 73 0.99 12.10 -11.43
C ASP A 73 2.30 11.37 -11.13
N LEU A 74 2.87 10.73 -12.15
CA LEU A 74 4.06 9.89 -12.03
C LEU A 74 5.32 10.60 -12.56
N ALA A 75 5.23 11.88 -12.94
CA ALA A 75 6.37 12.63 -13.45
C ALA A 75 7.50 12.68 -12.39
N GLY A 76 8.64 12.05 -12.71
CA GLY A 76 9.79 11.99 -11.81
C GLY A 76 9.67 10.97 -10.66
N ALA A 77 8.64 10.12 -10.67
CA ALA A 77 8.51 9.03 -9.70
C ALA A 77 9.66 8.02 -9.88
N THR A 78 10.39 7.76 -8.80
CA THR A 78 11.46 6.75 -8.73
C THR A 78 11.11 5.59 -7.80
N HIS A 79 10.06 5.75 -7.01
CA HIS A 79 9.61 4.81 -5.99
C HIS A 79 8.12 4.99 -5.70
N ALA A 80 7.47 3.91 -5.28
CA ALA A 80 6.09 3.93 -4.77
C ALA A 80 5.89 2.83 -3.74
N GLU A 81 5.15 3.15 -2.68
CA GLU A 81 4.85 2.24 -1.58
C GLU A 81 3.39 2.38 -1.16
N LEU A 82 2.85 1.31 -0.59
CA LEU A 82 1.53 1.28 0.00
C LEU A 82 1.62 0.79 1.45
N SER A 83 1.09 1.59 2.37
CA SER A 83 0.93 1.22 3.78
C SER A 83 -0.55 1.13 4.10
N ALA A 84 -0.99 0.01 4.67
CA ALA A 84 -2.35 -0.16 5.13
C ALA A 84 -2.46 0.21 6.61
N GLU A 85 -3.50 0.96 6.98
CA GLU A 85 -3.89 1.16 8.37
C GLU A 85 -4.87 0.05 8.79
N TYR A 86 -4.56 -0.63 9.89
CA TYR A 86 -5.39 -1.71 10.41
C TYR A 86 -6.25 -1.22 11.58
N TRP A 87 -7.57 -1.36 11.45
CA TRP A 87 -8.50 -1.12 12.55
C TRP A 87 -8.83 -2.44 13.28
N GLY A 88 -8.81 -2.41 14.61
CA GLY A 88 -8.74 -3.59 15.49
C GLY A 88 -9.93 -4.57 15.48
N GLY A 89 -10.94 -4.37 14.63
CA GLY A 89 -12.10 -5.26 14.52
C GLY A 89 -11.79 -6.65 13.96
N HIS A 90 -10.61 -6.85 13.35
CA HIS A 90 -10.26 -8.08 12.63
C HIS A 90 -8.88 -8.62 13.03
N ILE A 91 -8.58 -8.62 14.33
CA ILE A 91 -7.38 -9.30 14.88
C ILE A 91 -7.41 -10.77 14.45
N GLY A 92 -6.27 -11.27 13.99
CA GLY A 92 -6.09 -12.64 13.53
C GLY A 92 -6.32 -12.84 12.03
N THR A 93 -6.78 -11.84 11.29
CA THR A 93 -6.86 -11.94 9.82
C THR A 93 -5.46 -11.98 9.21
N GLY A 94 -5.22 -12.91 8.29
CA GLY A 94 -3.95 -13.06 7.56
C GLY A 94 -4.14 -12.99 6.04
N GLY A 95 -3.04 -13.11 5.29
CA GLY A 95 -3.09 -13.15 3.82
C GLY A 95 -3.59 -11.85 3.19
N GLN A 96 -3.39 -10.72 3.86
CA GLN A 96 -3.73 -9.41 3.30
C GLN A 96 -2.86 -9.13 2.10
N ARG A 97 -3.51 -8.74 1.00
CA ARG A 97 -2.86 -8.43 -0.27
C ARG A 97 -3.65 -7.34 -0.97
N PHE A 98 -2.97 -6.61 -1.84
CA PHE A 98 -3.58 -5.60 -2.69
C PHE A 98 -3.15 -5.80 -4.13
N ARG A 99 -3.89 -5.24 -5.07
CA ARG A 99 -3.45 -5.11 -6.46
C ARG A 99 -3.84 -3.74 -6.98
N VAL A 100 -3.09 -3.27 -7.97
CA VAL A 100 -3.37 -2.02 -8.67
C VAL A 100 -3.76 -2.29 -10.12
N ASN A 101 -4.73 -1.53 -10.61
CA ASN A 101 -5.38 -1.70 -11.90
C ASN A 101 -5.92 -3.14 -12.03
N ASP A 102 -5.29 -3.99 -12.84
CA ASP A 102 -5.61 -5.42 -12.93
C ASP A 102 -4.34 -6.30 -12.91
N HIS A 103 -3.27 -5.80 -12.29
CA HIS A 103 -2.03 -6.56 -12.12
C HIS A 103 -2.16 -7.65 -11.04
N GLY A 104 -1.09 -8.43 -10.87
CA GLY A 104 -1.01 -9.48 -9.85
C GLY A 104 -1.15 -8.93 -8.44
N TRP A 105 -1.59 -9.80 -7.52
CA TRP A 105 -1.65 -9.46 -6.10
C TRP A 105 -0.26 -9.30 -5.49
N ILE A 106 -0.12 -8.30 -4.63
CA ILE A 106 1.07 -7.96 -3.85
C ILE A 106 0.71 -8.15 -2.38
N ASP A 107 1.48 -8.96 -1.67
CA ASP A 107 1.28 -9.20 -0.25
C ASP A 107 1.57 -7.94 0.56
N LEU A 108 0.70 -7.64 1.52
CA LEU A 108 1.00 -6.66 2.56
C LEU A 108 1.93 -7.31 3.59
N PRO A 109 3.02 -6.63 3.99
CA PRO A 109 3.96 -7.22 4.91
C PRO A 109 3.32 -7.45 6.28
N THR A 110 3.72 -8.51 6.95
CA THR A 110 3.23 -8.88 8.28
C THR A 110 4.26 -8.49 9.35
N LEU A 111 3.82 -8.32 10.60
CA LEU A 111 4.73 -8.03 11.70
C LEU A 111 5.75 -9.18 11.88
N SER A 112 7.02 -8.85 12.07
CA SER A 112 8.05 -9.81 12.46
C SER A 112 8.39 -9.69 13.95
N GLY A 113 9.03 -10.71 14.52
CA GLY A 113 9.49 -10.69 15.92
C GLY A 113 8.39 -10.74 16.98
N THR A 114 7.17 -11.18 16.60
CA THR A 114 6.07 -11.37 17.54
C THR A 114 6.21 -12.70 18.29
N PRO A 115 5.71 -12.81 19.55
CA PRO A 115 5.88 -14.03 20.35
C PRO A 115 4.98 -15.18 19.91
N THR A 116 3.90 -14.90 19.16
CA THR A 116 3.02 -15.89 18.51
C THR A 116 2.69 -15.41 17.10
N GLU A 117 1.60 -15.89 16.48
CA GLU A 117 1.27 -15.52 15.10
C GLU A 117 1.10 -13.99 14.93
N PRO A 118 1.81 -13.35 13.99
CA PRO A 118 1.82 -11.89 13.80
C PRO A 118 0.44 -11.23 13.69
N GLN A 119 -0.51 -11.95 13.09
CA GLN A 119 -1.87 -11.46 12.85
C GLN A 119 -2.62 -11.16 14.14
N ARG A 120 -2.18 -11.70 15.28
CA ARG A 120 -2.76 -11.45 16.60
C ARG A 120 -2.36 -10.10 17.20
N PHE A 121 -1.34 -9.43 16.64
CA PHE A 121 -0.72 -8.25 17.23
C PHE A 121 -0.91 -6.97 16.42
N HIS A 122 -1.85 -6.97 15.46
CA HIS A 122 -2.10 -5.79 14.61
C HIS A 122 -2.31 -4.53 15.46
N ARG A 123 -1.36 -3.60 15.32
CA ARG A 123 -1.42 -2.22 15.82
C ARG A 123 -1.31 -1.30 14.62
N VAL A 124 -1.91 -0.11 14.73
CA VAL A 124 -1.73 0.99 13.78
C VAL A 124 -0.23 1.31 13.69
N LEU A 125 0.43 0.82 12.63
CA LEU A 125 1.79 1.20 12.27
C LEU A 125 1.70 1.91 10.93
N LEU A 126 1.55 3.22 10.97
CA LEU A 126 1.70 4.05 9.78
C LEU A 126 3.19 4.08 9.40
N GLY A 127 3.51 3.66 8.18
CA GLY A 127 4.81 3.91 7.53
C GLY A 127 5.93 2.90 7.79
N ASN A 128 5.91 2.11 8.87
CA ASN A 128 7.03 1.20 9.16
C ASN A 128 6.89 -0.21 8.55
N ASN A 129 5.82 -0.44 7.76
CA ASN A 129 5.51 -1.74 7.19
C ASN A 129 4.79 -1.58 5.84
N ALA A 130 5.41 -0.82 4.93
CA ALA A 130 4.86 -0.57 3.60
C ALA A 130 5.30 -1.65 2.59
N ALA A 131 4.40 -1.96 1.66
CA ALA A 131 4.69 -2.83 0.53
C ALA A 131 5.14 -2.00 -0.68
N PRO A 132 6.20 -2.40 -1.42
CA PRO A 132 6.57 -1.73 -2.65
C PRO A 132 5.48 -1.91 -3.70
N VAL A 133 5.11 -0.81 -4.39
CA VAL A 133 4.23 -0.82 -5.55
C VAL A 133 5.10 -0.67 -6.79
N PRO A 134 5.22 -1.70 -7.67
CA PRO A 134 6.05 -1.56 -8.86
C PRO A 134 5.55 -0.42 -9.75
N LEU A 135 6.42 0.55 -10.05
CA LEU A 135 6.04 1.72 -10.87
C LEU A 135 5.46 1.31 -12.23
N ALA A 136 5.90 0.18 -12.80
CA ALA A 136 5.38 -0.37 -14.04
C ALA A 136 3.90 -0.82 -13.98
N GLN A 137 3.34 -0.97 -12.77
CA GLN A 137 1.92 -1.27 -12.56
C GLN A 137 1.06 -0.01 -12.38
N LEU A 138 1.70 1.15 -12.24
CA LEU A 138 1.03 2.45 -12.11
C LEU A 138 0.94 3.13 -13.47
N VAL A 139 -0.16 3.84 -13.69
CA VAL A 139 -0.36 4.69 -14.88
C VAL A 139 -0.50 6.15 -14.48
N LYS A 140 -0.13 7.08 -15.37
CA LYS A 140 -0.47 8.48 -15.20
C LYS A 140 -1.99 8.63 -15.26
N GLY A 141 -2.59 9.31 -14.29
CA GLY A 141 -4.04 9.43 -14.17
C GLY A 141 -4.62 8.42 -13.18
N GLU A 142 -5.79 7.87 -13.52
CA GLU A 142 -6.58 7.03 -12.62
C GLU A 142 -5.96 5.63 -12.42
N ASN A 143 -5.75 5.24 -11.16
CA ASN A 143 -5.31 3.91 -10.77
C ASN A 143 -6.30 3.26 -9.80
N VAL A 144 -6.72 2.03 -10.08
CA VAL A 144 -7.68 1.30 -9.24
C VAL A 144 -6.96 0.41 -8.24
N PHE A 145 -7.08 0.69 -6.95
CA PHE A 145 -6.55 -0.18 -5.90
C PHE A 145 -7.65 -1.12 -5.39
N ARG A 146 -7.31 -2.40 -5.28
CA ARG A 146 -8.18 -3.44 -4.73
C ARG A 146 -7.46 -4.15 -3.59
N PHE A 147 -8.21 -4.50 -2.57
CA PHE A 147 -7.68 -5.12 -1.35
C PHE A 147 -8.46 -6.39 -1.06
N THR A 148 -7.76 -7.38 -0.54
CA THR A 148 -8.38 -8.58 -0.02
C THR A 148 -7.58 -9.08 1.18
N ALA A 149 -8.22 -9.93 1.96
CA ALA A 149 -7.62 -10.56 3.11
C ALA A 149 -8.10 -12.00 3.16
N GLY A 150 -7.23 -12.89 3.60
CA GLY A 150 -7.56 -14.30 3.76
C GLY A 150 -8.25 -14.58 5.09
N LYS A 151 -8.13 -15.84 5.52
CA LYS A 151 -8.83 -16.36 6.70
C LYS A 151 -8.40 -15.68 8.00
N GLN A 152 -9.32 -15.69 8.95
CA GLN A 152 -9.07 -15.31 10.33
C GLN A 152 -8.50 -16.51 11.09
N VAL A 153 -7.27 -16.38 11.58
CA VAL A 153 -6.46 -17.45 12.18
C VAL A 153 -6.66 -17.55 13.70
N ALA A 154 -7.03 -16.46 14.37
CA ALA A 154 -7.00 -16.40 15.84
C ALA A 154 -8.29 -16.84 16.55
N PHE A 155 -9.45 -16.71 15.88
CA PHE A 155 -10.78 -16.91 16.45
C PHE A 155 -11.68 -17.81 15.57
N ASN A 156 -11.20 -18.32 14.42
CA ASN A 156 -11.90 -19.25 13.52
C ASN A 156 -13.33 -18.82 13.15
N ASN A 157 -13.57 -17.52 13.03
CA ASN A 157 -14.93 -17.05 12.86
C ASN A 157 -15.40 -17.08 11.37
N ASP A 158 -14.50 -17.36 10.41
CA ASP A 158 -14.75 -17.28 8.95
C ASP A 158 -15.38 -15.95 8.50
N TRP A 159 -14.96 -14.83 9.10
CA TRP A 159 -15.40 -13.48 8.69
C TRP A 159 -14.53 -12.96 7.54
N GLY A 160 -14.24 -13.83 6.55
CA GLY A 160 -13.64 -13.38 5.29
C GLY A 160 -14.40 -12.13 4.86
N PHE A 161 -13.68 -11.03 4.64
CA PHE A 161 -14.26 -9.72 4.37
C PHE A 161 -15.27 -9.79 3.22
#